data_AF-A0A7Y2XPH1-F1
#
_entry.id   AF-A0A7Y2XPH1-F1
#
_cell.length_a   1.000
_cell.length_b   1.000
_cell.length_c   1.000
_cell.angle_alpha   90.00
_cell.angle_beta   90.00
_cell.angle_gamma   90.00
#
_symmetry.space_group_name_H-M   'P 1'
#
loop_
_entity.id
_entity.type
_entity.pdbx_description
1 polymer ?
#
loop_
_entity_poly.entity_id
_entity_poly.type
_entity_poly.pdbx_seq_one_letter_code
_entity_poly.pdbx_strand_id
1 'polypeptide(L)'
;MKKIQLLVVAILCMCTAQLFAGGISGYVTDSKNQGKSKVRVTVKYGDQTNYTYTRSNGSYVIEIPATYAGVKARVYVSGTYVTRCTIPKEGYNTVNAKLK
;
A
#
# COMPACT_ATOMS: atom_id res chain seq x y z
N MET A 1 -33.43 -30.37 -15.94
CA MET A 1 -32.18 -30.30 -15.14
C MET A 1 -31.26 -29.18 -15.66
N LYS A 2 -31.58 -27.89 -15.47
CA LYS A 2 -30.78 -26.75 -16.00
C LYS A 2 -30.73 -25.51 -15.08
N LYS A 3 -31.13 -25.61 -13.81
CA LYS A 3 -31.23 -24.45 -12.90
C LYS A 3 -30.13 -24.39 -11.83
N ILE A 4 -29.36 -25.45 -11.63
CA ILE A 4 -28.34 -25.53 -10.57
C ILE A 4 -26.99 -24.96 -11.04
N GLN A 5 -26.64 -25.06 -12.33
CA GLN A 5 -25.35 -24.54 -12.81
C GLN A 5 -25.25 -23.01 -12.85
N LEU A 6 -26.38 -22.30 -12.94
CA LEU A 6 -26.37 -20.84 -13.01
C LEU A 6 -26.10 -20.19 -11.64
N LEU A 7 -26.44 -20.87 -10.54
CA LEU A 7 -26.22 -20.36 -9.19
C LEU A 7 -24.74 -20.51 -8.75
N VAL A 8 -24.06 -21.57 -9.20
CA VAL A 8 -22.63 -21.80 -8.88
C VAL A 8 -21.73 -20.79 -9.60
N VAL A 9 -22.08 -20.40 -10.83
CA VAL A 9 -21.31 -19.39 -11.60
C VAL A 9 -21.55 -17.97 -11.06
N ALA A 10 -22.75 -17.67 -10.56
CA ALA A 10 -23.06 -16.35 -10.00
C ALA A 10 -22.34 -16.07 -8.65
N ILE A 11 -22.06 -17.11 -7.86
CA ILE A 11 -21.33 -16.98 -6.58
C ILE A 11 -19.82 -16.76 -6.80
N LEU A 12 -19.27 -17.15 -7.97
CA LEU A 12 -17.85 -16.98 -8.27
C LEU A 12 -17.50 -15.56 -8.80
N CYS A 13 -18.50 -14.77 -9.23
CA CYS A 13 -18.32 -13.40 -9.73
C CYS A 13 -18.46 -12.31 -8.66
N MET A 14 -18.77 -12.66 -7.40
CA MET A 14 -19.00 -11.67 -6.35
C MET A 14 -17.75 -11.52 -5.48
N CYS A 15 -16.96 -10.50 -5.82
CA CYS A 15 -15.93 -9.90 -4.98
C CYS A 15 -14.81 -10.87 -4.59
N THR A 16 -13.78 -10.96 -5.44
CA THR A 16 -12.43 -11.24 -4.91
C THR A 16 -12.06 -10.05 -4.02
N ALA A 17 -12.54 -10.05 -2.78
CA ALA A 17 -11.97 -9.19 -1.75
C ALA A 17 -10.48 -9.48 -1.78
N GLN A 18 -9.68 -8.54 -2.30
CA GLN A 18 -8.24 -8.70 -2.32
C GLN A 18 -7.83 -8.82 -0.86
N LEU A 19 -7.46 -10.03 -0.45
CA LEU A 19 -6.82 -10.22 0.84
C LEU A 19 -5.54 -9.41 0.81
N PHE A 20 -5.38 -8.52 1.78
CA PHE A 20 -4.15 -7.78 1.99
C PHE A 20 -3.30 -8.54 3.01
N ALA A 21 -2.06 -8.88 2.65
CA ALA A 21 -1.09 -9.38 3.62
C ALA A 21 -0.65 -8.26 4.56
N GLY A 22 -0.95 -7.01 4.23
CA GLY A 22 -0.46 -5.89 5.00
C GLY A 22 -0.23 -4.67 4.14
N GLY A 23 0.70 -3.82 4.55
CA GLY A 23 1.06 -2.68 3.75
C GLY A 23 2.28 -1.92 4.24
N ILE A 24 2.37 -0.68 3.77
CA ILE A 24 3.38 0.27 4.20
C ILE A 24 2.66 1.51 4.70
N SER A 25 2.97 1.92 5.92
CA SER A 25 2.44 3.12 6.55
C SER A 25 3.57 4.02 7.02
N GLY A 26 3.25 5.22 7.47
CA GLY A 26 4.20 6.08 8.14
C GLY A 26 3.83 7.54 8.05
N TYR A 27 4.83 8.39 8.27
CA TYR A 27 4.69 9.85 8.29
C TYR A 27 5.69 10.52 7.37
N VAL A 28 5.25 11.57 6.69
CA VAL A 28 6.13 12.54 6.03
C VAL A 28 6.10 13.84 6.81
N THR A 29 7.28 14.29 7.24
CA THR A 29 7.44 15.53 8.01
C THR A 29 8.41 16.50 7.33
N ASP A 30 8.40 17.77 7.73
CA ASP A 30 9.43 18.75 7.35
C ASP A 30 10.60 18.77 8.34
N SER A 31 11.55 19.69 8.12
CA SER A 31 12.72 19.93 8.97
C SER A 31 12.37 20.16 10.45
N LYS A 32 11.17 20.72 10.74
CA LYS A 32 10.65 21.02 12.08
C LYS A 32 9.80 19.88 12.67
N ASN A 33 9.82 18.70 12.04
CA ASN A 33 9.01 17.52 12.41
C ASN A 33 7.49 17.75 12.32
N GLN A 34 7.04 18.74 11.53
CA GLN A 34 5.61 18.94 11.29
C GLN A 34 5.15 18.09 10.12
N GLY A 35 4.00 17.44 10.28
CA GLY A 35 3.40 16.59 9.24
C GLY A 35 3.09 17.39 7.97
N LYS A 36 3.45 16.84 6.81
CA LYS A 36 3.21 17.49 5.52
C LYS A 36 2.10 16.79 4.76
N SER A 37 1.02 17.53 4.49
CA SER A 37 -0.15 17.04 3.77
C SER A 37 0.02 17.08 2.25
N LYS A 38 -0.77 16.27 1.55
CA LYS A 38 -0.79 16.21 0.07
C LYS A 38 0.56 15.89 -0.57
N VAL A 39 1.46 15.25 0.19
CA VAL A 39 2.72 14.75 -0.33
C VAL A 39 2.48 13.37 -0.93
N ARG A 40 2.92 13.15 -2.17
CA ARG A 40 2.76 11.85 -2.83
C ARG A 40 3.75 10.84 -2.27
N VAL A 41 3.25 9.71 -1.80
CA VAL A 41 4.05 8.54 -1.43
C VAL A 41 3.79 7.45 -2.46
N THR A 42 4.85 6.92 -3.07
CA THR A 42 4.78 5.87 -4.09
C THR A 42 5.56 4.65 -3.63
N VAL A 43 4.96 3.48 -3.74
CA VAL A 43 5.60 2.19 -3.43
C VAL A 43 5.64 1.37 -4.71
N LYS A 44 6.85 0.93 -5.08
CA LYS A 44 7.08 -0.01 -6.19
C LYS A 44 7.45 -1.37 -5.65
N TYR A 45 6.80 -2.44 -6.11
CA TYR A 45 7.00 -3.81 -5.65
C TYR A 45 6.65 -4.79 -6.77
N GLY A 46 7.56 -5.73 -7.06
CA GLY A 46 7.42 -6.57 -8.26
C GLY A 46 7.28 -5.70 -9.52
N ASP A 47 6.24 -5.97 -10.31
CA ASP A 47 5.80 -5.23 -11.50
C ASP A 47 4.76 -4.14 -11.19
N GLN A 48 4.33 -4.00 -9.93
CA GLN A 48 3.29 -3.08 -9.52
C GLN A 48 3.84 -1.75 -8.99
N THR A 49 3.02 -0.70 -9.16
CA THR A 49 3.22 0.61 -8.54
C THR A 49 1.93 1.08 -7.92
N ASN A 50 1.95 1.35 -6.61
CA ASN A 50 0.81 1.95 -5.91
C ASN A 50 1.24 3.29 -5.28
N TYR A 51 0.29 4.20 -5.08
CA TYR A 51 0.57 5.48 -4.45
C TYR A 51 -0.61 5.99 -3.62
N THR A 52 -0.29 6.85 -2.67
CA THR A 52 -1.27 7.62 -1.91
C THR A 52 -0.75 9.03 -1.65
N TYR A 53 -1.60 9.90 -1.11
CA TYR A 53 -1.20 11.21 -0.62
C TYR A 53 -1.28 11.23 0.90
N THR A 54 -0.33 11.91 1.53
CA THR A 54 -0.36 12.10 2.98
C THR A 54 -1.57 12.91 3.43
N ARG A 55 -2.13 12.52 4.58
CA ARG A 55 -3.22 13.22 5.28
C ARG A 55 -2.73 14.54 5.87
N SER A 56 -3.64 15.33 6.46
CA SER A 56 -3.34 16.62 7.09
C SER A 56 -2.19 16.56 8.12
N ASN A 57 -2.10 15.47 8.88
CA ASN A 57 -1.06 15.21 9.86
C ASN A 57 0.22 14.57 9.28
N GLY A 58 0.36 14.46 7.96
CA GLY A 58 1.50 13.82 7.30
C GLY A 58 1.45 12.28 7.26
N SER A 59 0.45 11.65 7.88
CA SER A 59 0.33 10.18 7.87
C SER A 59 -0.08 9.64 6.49
N TYR A 60 0.34 8.43 6.17
CA TYR A 60 -0.11 7.69 5.00
C TYR A 60 -0.19 6.19 5.28
N VAL A 61 -1.00 5.51 4.46
CA VAL A 61 -1.14 4.04 4.45
C VAL A 61 -1.31 3.62 2.99
N ILE A 62 -0.57 2.60 2.58
CA ILE A 62 -0.72 1.92 1.29
C ILE A 62 -0.89 0.44 1.59
N GLU A 63 -2.08 -0.08 1.28
CA GLU A 63 -2.38 -1.50 1.37
C GLU A 63 -1.77 -2.25 0.18
N ILE A 64 -1.22 -3.43 0.46
CA ILE A 64 -0.50 -4.25 -0.52
C ILE A 64 -1.12 -5.65 -0.57
N PRO A 65 -1.53 -6.15 -1.75
CA PRO A 65 -2.19 -7.44 -1.86
C PRO A 65 -1.34 -8.59 -1.32
N ALA A 66 -2.00 -9.61 -0.75
CA ALA A 66 -1.34 -10.73 -0.10
C ALA A 66 -0.44 -11.56 -1.03
N THR A 67 -0.73 -11.52 -2.33
CA THR A 67 0.09 -12.15 -3.37
C THR A 67 1.52 -11.59 -3.43
N TYR A 68 1.77 -10.40 -2.88
CA TYR A 68 3.09 -9.77 -2.85
C TYR A 68 3.76 -9.82 -1.46
N ALA A 69 3.23 -10.59 -0.50
CA ALA A 69 3.90 -10.81 0.78
C ALA A 69 5.33 -11.33 0.58
N GLY A 70 6.29 -10.79 1.34
CA GLY A 70 7.70 -11.15 1.23
C GLY A 70 8.46 -10.53 0.05
N VAL A 71 7.77 -9.83 -0.86
CA VAL A 71 8.41 -9.12 -1.98
C VAL A 71 9.09 -7.84 -1.47
N LYS A 72 10.26 -7.52 -2.03
CA LYS A 72 10.97 -6.27 -1.74
C LYS A 72 10.25 -5.09 -2.39
N ALA A 73 9.93 -4.10 -1.58
CA ALA A 73 9.34 -2.84 -1.99
C ALA A 73 10.36 -1.70 -1.93
N ARG A 74 10.20 -0.71 -2.81
CA ARG A 74 10.94 0.57 -2.80
C ARG A 74 9.95 1.70 -2.55
N VAL A 75 10.21 2.52 -1.55
CA VAL A 75 9.36 3.64 -1.16
C VAL A 75 9.98 4.94 -1.65
N TYR A 76 9.16 5.76 -2.29
CA TYR A 76 9.51 7.08 -2.79
C TYR A 76 8.56 8.12 -2.22
N VAL A 77 9.09 9.29 -1.85
CA VAL A 77 8.31 10.43 -1.39
C VAL A 77 8.62 11.62 -2.30
N SER A 78 7.58 12.18 -2.93
CA SER A 78 7.72 13.22 -3.96
C SER A 78 8.72 12.87 -5.08
N GLY A 79 8.84 11.58 -5.43
CA GLY A 79 9.77 11.09 -6.45
C GLY A 79 11.18 10.76 -5.96
N THR A 80 11.55 11.13 -4.74
CA THR A 80 12.85 10.80 -4.14
C THR A 80 12.81 9.45 -3.45
N TYR A 81 13.78 8.58 -3.71
CA TYR A 81 13.90 7.29 -3.03
C TYR A 81 14.20 7.49 -1.54
N VAL A 82 13.37 6.91 -0.69
CA VAL A 82 13.49 7.01 0.77
C VAL A 82 14.13 5.74 1.34
N THR A 83 13.54 4.58 1.03
CA THR A 83 13.99 3.32 1.62
C THR A 83 13.54 2.10 0.80
N ARG A 84 14.10 0.94 1.16
CA ARG A 84 13.66 -0.39 0.74
C ARG A 84 13.14 -1.11 1.97
N CYS A 85 12.01 -1.78 1.84
CA CYS A 85 11.46 -2.65 2.87
C CYS A 85 10.94 -3.95 2.24
N THR A 86 10.62 -4.93 3.07
CA THR A 86 9.97 -6.17 2.64
C THR A 86 8.50 -6.09 3.00
N ILE A 87 7.61 -6.35 2.05
CA ILE A 87 6.17 -6.36 2.33
C ILE A 87 5.89 -7.44 3.38
N PRO A 88 5.25 -7.08 4.51
CA PRO A 88 5.04 -8.03 5.58
C PRO A 88 3.94 -9.01 5.17
N LYS A 89 3.97 -10.21 5.77
CA LYS A 89 2.91 -11.21 5.55
C LYS A 89 1.61 -10.85 6.28
N GLU A 90 1.74 -10.11 7.39
CA GLU A 90 0.66 -9.56 8.21
C GLU A 90 1.09 -8.18 8.75
N GLY A 91 0.19 -7.19 8.80
CA GLY A 91 0.45 -5.87 9.41
C GLY A 91 1.12 -4.85 8.47
N TYR A 92 1.86 -3.88 9.02
CA TYR A 92 2.44 -2.79 8.21
C TYR A 92 3.92 -2.58 8.54
N ASN A 93 4.73 -2.32 7.51
CA ASN A 93 6.04 -1.71 7.72
C ASN A 93 5.88 -0.20 7.87
N THR A 94 6.48 0.37 8.91
CA THR A 94 6.49 1.82 9.11
C THR A 94 7.70 2.45 8.42
N VAL A 95 7.45 3.39 7.53
CA VAL A 95 8.48 4.16 6.81
C VAL A 95 8.22 5.65 7.01
N ASN A 96 9.12 6.31 7.75
CA ASN A 96 9.06 7.75 7.95
C ASN A 96 10.04 8.47 7.03
N ALA A 97 9.61 9.58 6.45
CA ALA A 97 10.43 10.41 5.58
C ALA A 97 10.45 11.86 6.06
N LYS A 98 11.57 12.53 5.88
CA LYS A 98 11.74 13.95 6.21
C LYS A 98 12.09 14.73 4.94
N LEU A 99 11.26 15.72 4.61
CA LEU A 99 11.53 16.65 3.52
C LEU A 99 12.59 17.65 3.98
N LYS A 100 13.58 17.88 3.12
CA LYS A 100 14.62 18.89 3.33
C LYS A 100 14.04 20.30 3.18
#